data_AF-A0A0A9WUP1-F1
#
_entry.id   AF-A0A0A9WUP1-F1
#
_cell.length_a   1.000
_cell.length_b   1.000
_cell.length_c   1.000
_cell.angle_alpha   90.00
_cell.angle_beta   90.00
_cell.angle_gamma   90.00
#
_symmetry.space_group_name_H-M   'P 1'
#
loop_
_entity.id
_entity.type
_entity.pdbx_description
1 polymer ?
#
loop_
_entity_poly.entity_id
_entity_poly.type
_entity_poly.pdbx_seq_one_letter_code
_entity_poly.pdbx_strand_id
1 'polypeptide(L)'
;LILLVKNLVRSSRKNLDPKDYLIEQISNDVAWKLPGSINGEQFIIQNCSNSLIYVLDHCDSVLIDECDHCKIIIGPTKGSVFLRNVSNSVFMIACGQFRASNCY
;
A
#
# COMPACT_ATOMS: atom_id res chain seq x y z
N LEU A 1 4.65 40.28 -0.11
CA LEU A 1 4.64 39.17 0.89
C LEU A 1 4.08 37.86 0.33
N ILE A 2 2.92 37.86 -0.35
CA ILE A 2 2.27 36.64 -0.88
C ILE A 2 3.08 35.90 -1.96
N LEU A 3 3.83 36.62 -2.81
CA LEU A 3 4.70 35.98 -3.83
C LEU A 3 5.94 35.28 -3.23
N LEU A 4 6.43 35.73 -2.06
CA LEU A 4 7.61 35.14 -1.42
C LEU A 4 7.27 33.78 -0.79
N VAL A 5 6.06 33.62 -0.25
CA VAL A 5 5.60 32.37 0.37
C VAL A 5 5.44 31.26 -0.66
N LYS A 6 4.99 31.57 -1.89
CA LYS A 6 4.86 30.58 -2.97
C LYS A 6 6.20 30.01 -3.45
N ASN A 7 7.30 30.76 -3.30
CA ASN A 7 8.64 30.29 -3.68
C ASN A 7 9.31 29.42 -2.61
N LEU A 8 8.86 29.49 -1.35
CA LEU A 8 9.34 28.62 -0.25
C LEU A 8 8.71 27.22 -0.27
N VAL A 9 7.61 27.02 -1.01
CA VAL A 9 6.91 25.72 -1.14
C VAL A 9 7.00 25.22 -2.59
N ARG A 10 8.12 25.45 -3.27
CA ARG A 10 8.50 24.56 -4.38
C ARG A 10 9.14 23.33 -3.76
N SER A 11 8.30 22.42 -3.26
CA SER A 11 8.70 21.03 -3.06
C SER A 11 9.37 20.59 -4.35
N SER A 12 10.66 20.26 -4.30
CA SER A 12 11.32 19.56 -5.40
C SER A 12 10.42 18.38 -5.72
N ARG A 13 9.84 18.31 -6.93
CA ARG A 13 9.11 17.11 -7.33
C ARG A 13 10.08 15.95 -7.20
N LYS A 14 9.96 15.17 -6.12
CA LYS A 14 10.69 13.92 -5.99
C LYS A 14 10.29 13.08 -7.19
N ASN A 15 11.28 12.58 -7.92
CA ASN A 15 11.02 11.63 -8.97
C ASN A 15 10.60 10.35 -8.26
N LEU A 16 9.28 10.10 -8.21
CA LEU A 16 8.71 8.92 -7.58
C LEU A 16 8.92 7.75 -8.55
N ASP A 17 9.64 6.71 -8.12
CA ASP A 17 9.68 5.45 -8.87
C ASP A 17 8.43 4.65 -8.52
N PRO A 18 7.57 4.26 -9.49
CA PRO A 18 6.42 3.41 -9.22
C PRO A 18 6.74 2.13 -8.44
N LYS A 19 7.96 1.59 -8.57
CA LYS A 19 8.40 0.39 -7.85
C LYS A 19 8.49 0.59 -6.34
N ASP A 20 8.69 1.82 -5.88
CA ASP A 20 8.72 2.12 -4.45
C ASP A 20 7.33 1.93 -3.81
N TYR A 21 6.28 1.91 -4.61
CA TYR A 21 4.87 1.85 -4.20
C TYR A 21 4.17 0.53 -4.58
N LEU A 22 4.98 -0.50 -4.83
CA LEU A 22 4.54 -1.81 -5.29
C LEU A 22 5.25 -2.92 -4.52
N ILE A 23 4.48 -3.92 -4.10
CA ILE A 23 4.98 -5.25 -3.77
C ILE A 23 4.34 -6.22 -4.74
N GLU A 24 5.15 -6.92 -5.52
CA GLU A 24 4.63 -7.88 -6.49
C GLU A 24 5.47 -9.16 -6.54
N GLN A 25 4.81 -10.26 -6.92
CA GLN A 25 5.46 -11.55 -7.21
C GLN A 25 6.23 -12.15 -6.03
N ILE A 26 5.79 -11.88 -4.80
CA ILE A 26 6.36 -12.47 -3.59
C ILE A 26 5.73 -13.84 -3.36
N SER A 27 6.55 -14.89 -3.24
CA SER A 27 6.08 -16.25 -2.99
C SER A 27 6.95 -16.97 -1.97
N ASN A 28 6.32 -17.54 -0.94
CA ASN A 28 7.01 -18.24 0.17
C ASN A 28 8.06 -17.36 0.88
N ASP A 29 7.77 -16.08 1.02
CA ASP A 29 8.74 -15.11 1.56
C ASP A 29 8.06 -14.03 2.40
N VAL A 30 8.87 -13.10 2.90
CA VAL A 30 8.46 -11.97 3.72
C VAL A 30 8.84 -10.67 3.02
N ALA A 31 7.89 -9.74 2.90
CA ALA A 31 8.12 -8.42 2.33
C ALA A 31 7.62 -7.32 3.26
N TRP A 32 8.27 -6.15 3.25
CA TRP A 32 7.84 -5.03 4.08
C TRP A 32 8.16 -3.66 3.48
N LYS A 33 7.41 -2.66 3.94
CA LYS A 33 7.69 -1.23 3.78
C LYS A 33 7.79 -0.60 5.16
N LEU A 34 8.86 0.16 5.37
CA LEU A 34 9.16 0.80 6.66
C LEU A 34 8.41 2.14 6.80
N PRO A 35 8.25 2.64 8.02
CA PRO A 35 7.70 3.98 8.25
C PRO A 35 8.43 5.05 7.43
N GLY A 36 7.68 5.95 6.79
CA GLY A 36 8.19 7.02 5.95
C GLY A 36 8.69 6.60 4.57
N SER A 37 8.48 5.34 4.16
CA SER A 37 8.84 4.87 2.81
C SER A 37 7.74 5.10 1.78
N ILE A 38 6.48 5.18 2.20
CA ILE A 38 5.31 5.42 1.33
C ILE A 38 4.84 6.88 1.47
N ASN A 39 4.87 7.45 2.68
CA ASN A 39 4.50 8.84 2.95
C ASN A 39 3.11 9.26 2.41
N GLY A 40 2.11 8.39 2.55
CA GLY A 40 0.74 8.73 2.18
C GLY A 40 0.46 8.68 0.68
N GLU A 41 1.32 8.07 -0.13
CA GLU A 41 1.02 7.77 -1.53
C GLU A 41 0.09 6.53 -1.66
N GLN A 42 -0.37 6.27 -2.88
CA GLN A 42 -1.08 5.03 -3.22
C GLN A 42 -0.12 3.83 -3.17
N PHE A 43 -0.60 2.66 -2.75
CA PHE A 43 0.20 1.45 -2.69
C PHE A 43 -0.50 0.24 -3.32
N ILE A 44 0.27 -0.67 -3.92
CA ILE A 44 -0.24 -1.89 -4.56
C ILE A 44 0.48 -3.11 -4.02
N ILE A 45 -0.28 -4.15 -3.69
CA ILE A 45 0.21 -5.50 -3.41
C ILE A 45 -0.43 -6.43 -4.43
N GLN A 46 0.35 -7.10 -5.28
CA GLN A 46 -0.23 -7.94 -6.34
C GLN A 46 0.53 -9.25 -6.56
N ASN A 47 -0.16 -10.29 -7.03
CA ASN A 47 0.46 -11.56 -7.45
C ASN A 47 1.34 -12.19 -6.35
N CYS A 48 0.89 -12.19 -5.09
CA CYS A 48 1.66 -12.70 -3.95
C CYS A 48 1.04 -13.98 -3.39
N SER A 49 1.86 -14.96 -3.01
CA SER A 49 1.37 -16.24 -2.47
C SER A 49 2.15 -16.75 -1.26
N ASN A 50 1.49 -17.42 -0.32
CA ASN A 50 2.15 -18.07 0.83
C ASN A 50 3.14 -17.16 1.58
N SER A 51 2.80 -15.88 1.74
CA SER A 51 3.77 -14.84 2.15
C SER A 51 3.28 -13.99 3.32
N LEU A 52 4.23 -13.40 4.05
CA LEU A 52 3.96 -12.41 5.10
C LEU A 52 4.31 -11.02 4.57
N ILE A 53 3.34 -10.11 4.55
CA ILE A 53 3.53 -8.77 3.98
C ILE A 53 3.17 -7.71 5.01
N TYR A 54 4.10 -6.78 5.24
CA TYR A 54 3.96 -5.71 6.25
C TYR A 54 4.13 -4.33 5.62
N VAL A 55 3.02 -3.62 5.44
CA VAL A 55 3.03 -2.21 5.00
C VAL A 55 2.96 -1.33 6.24
N LEU A 56 4.11 -0.95 6.80
CA LEU A 56 4.22 -0.27 8.09
C LEU A 56 4.31 1.25 7.95
N ASP A 57 3.53 1.81 7.03
CA ASP A 57 3.42 3.25 6.81
C ASP A 57 1.98 3.62 6.46
N HIS A 58 1.66 4.90 6.51
CA HIS A 58 0.35 5.41 6.11
C HIS A 58 0.24 5.54 4.59
N CYS A 59 -0.95 5.27 4.07
CA CYS A 59 -1.26 5.27 2.64
C CYS A 59 -2.45 6.18 2.33
N ASP A 60 -2.54 6.70 1.11
CA ASP A 60 -3.79 7.32 0.63
C ASP A 60 -4.82 6.24 0.27
N SER A 61 -4.42 5.24 -0.53
CA SER A 61 -5.23 4.07 -0.86
C SER A 61 -4.37 2.83 -1.07
N VAL A 62 -4.95 1.64 -0.88
CA VAL A 62 -4.26 0.36 -1.13
C VAL A 62 -5.11 -0.57 -2.00
N LEU A 63 -4.50 -1.13 -3.04
CA LEU A 63 -5.04 -2.24 -3.81
C LEU A 63 -4.30 -3.53 -3.45
N ILE A 64 -5.05 -4.58 -3.15
CA ILE A 64 -4.52 -5.94 -2.96
C ILE A 64 -5.19 -6.83 -4.01
N ASP A 65 -4.40 -7.39 -4.92
CA ASP A 65 -4.91 -8.10 -6.10
C ASP A 65 -4.21 -9.44 -6.31
N GLU A 66 -4.94 -10.48 -6.69
CA GLU A 66 -4.37 -11.80 -7.03
C GLU A 66 -3.43 -12.34 -5.93
N CYS A 67 -3.93 -12.40 -4.69
CA CYS A 67 -3.14 -12.85 -3.53
C CYS A 67 -3.75 -14.08 -2.88
N ASP A 68 -2.94 -15.07 -2.54
CA ASP A 68 -3.42 -16.35 -2.00
C ASP A 68 -2.56 -16.86 -0.84
N HIS A 69 -3.17 -17.38 0.23
CA HIS A 69 -2.45 -17.88 1.42
C HIS A 69 -1.50 -16.86 2.08
N CYS A 70 -1.85 -15.57 2.03
CA CYS A 70 -1.02 -14.49 2.59
C CYS A 70 -1.49 -14.03 3.97
N LYS A 71 -0.57 -13.51 4.79
CA LYS A 71 -0.90 -12.71 5.96
C LYS A 71 -0.40 -11.28 5.73
N ILE A 72 -1.32 -10.33 5.66
CA ILE A 72 -1.02 -8.96 5.22
C ILE A 72 -1.45 -7.96 6.29
N ILE A 73 -0.50 -7.17 6.79
CA ILE A 73 -0.73 -6.08 7.72
C ILE A 73 -0.53 -4.77 6.98
N ILE A 74 -1.51 -3.86 7.08
CA ILE A 74 -1.48 -2.55 6.42
C ILE A 74 -1.64 -1.46 7.47
N GLY A 75 -0.76 -0.47 7.40
CA GLY A 75 -0.84 0.75 8.20
C GLY A 75 -2.08 1.58 7.89
N PRO A 76 -2.31 2.67 8.64
CA PRO A 76 -3.50 3.50 8.47
C PRO A 76 -3.65 4.01 7.03
N THR A 77 -4.76 3.68 6.39
CA THR A 77 -5.07 4.11 5.03
C THR A 77 -6.17 5.16 5.06
N LYS A 78 -5.88 6.37 4.57
CA LYS A 78 -6.84 7.49 4.61
C LYS A 78 -8.12 7.17 3.83
N GLY A 79 -7.97 6.65 2.62
CA GLY A 79 -9.05 6.32 1.70
C GLY A 79 -9.44 4.86 1.80
N SER A 80 -9.43 4.18 0.65
CA SER A 80 -9.90 2.81 0.54
C SER A 80 -8.77 1.80 0.58
N VAL A 81 -9.05 0.65 1.22
CA VAL A 81 -8.35 -0.60 0.94
C VAL A 81 -9.30 -1.49 0.14
N PHE A 82 -8.86 -1.92 -1.04
CA PHE A 82 -9.64 -2.77 -1.94
C PHE A 82 -8.93 -4.10 -2.18
N LEU A 83 -9.60 -5.19 -1.80
CA LEU A 83 -9.21 -6.56 -2.12
C LEU A 83 -9.94 -7.03 -3.39
N ARG A 84 -9.19 -7.60 -4.33
CA ARG A 84 -9.71 -8.23 -5.53
C ARG A 84 -9.03 -9.57 -5.76
N ASN A 85 -9.81 -10.63 -6.02
CA ASN A 85 -9.29 -11.96 -6.33
C ASN A 85 -8.32 -12.48 -5.25
N VAL A 86 -8.75 -12.44 -3.99
CA VAL A 86 -7.91 -12.82 -2.84
C VAL A 86 -8.50 -14.01 -2.11
N SER A 87 -7.68 -15.01 -1.80
CA SER A 87 -8.11 -16.24 -1.14
C SER A 87 -7.23 -16.68 0.02
N ASN A 88 -7.83 -17.42 0.96
CA ASN A 88 -7.12 -18.11 2.06
C ASN A 88 -6.18 -17.19 2.88
N SER A 89 -6.51 -15.91 2.97
CA SER A 89 -5.60 -14.88 3.48
C SER A 89 -6.15 -14.18 4.71
N VAL A 90 -5.26 -13.72 5.58
CA VAL A 90 -5.60 -13.02 6.82
C VAL A 90 -5.07 -11.60 6.77
N PHE A 91 -5.91 -10.65 7.19
CA PHE A 91 -5.63 -9.22 7.07
C PHE A 91 -5.75 -8.49 8.40
N MET A 92 -4.87 -7.51 8.60
CA MET A 92 -5.05 -6.47 9.61
C MET A 92 -5.02 -5.12 8.90
N ILE A 93 -6.16 -4.42 8.88
CA ILE A 93 -6.38 -3.22 8.08
C ILE A 93 -7.07 -2.15 8.92
N ALA A 94 -6.55 -0.92 8.86
CA ALA A 94 -7.25 0.29 9.30
C ALA A 94 -7.45 1.21 8.08
N CYS A 95 -8.70 1.47 7.71
CA CYS A 95 -9.01 2.28 6.52
C CYS A 95 -10.31 3.07 6.65
N GLY A 96 -10.47 4.09 5.81
CA GLY A 96 -11.73 4.83 5.70
C GLY A 96 -12.83 4.04 5.01
N GLN A 97 -12.48 3.29 3.96
CA GLN A 97 -13.42 2.39 3.27
C GLN A 97 -12.78 1.04 2.98
N PHE A 98 -13.45 -0.03 3.37
CA PHE A 98 -13.05 -1.39 3.03
C PHE A 98 -13.91 -1.92 1.88
N ARG A 99 -13.28 -2.50 0.86
CA ARG A 99 -13.96 -3.15 -0.26
C ARG A 99 -13.33 -4.51 -0.53
N ALA A 100 -14.16 -5.48 -0.87
CA ALA A 100 -13.72 -6.81 -1.29
C ALA A 100 -14.57 -7.26 -2.47
N SER A 101 -13.93 -7.82 -3.49
CA SER A 101 -14.58 -8.38 -4.68
C SER A 101 -13.93 -9.70 -5.05
N ASN A 102 -14.74 -10.75 -5.25
CA ASN A 102 -14.26 -12.08 -5.57
C ASN A 102 -13.19 -12.58 -4.58
N CYS A 103 -13.52 -12.59 -3.28
CA CYS A 103 -12.63 -13.07 -2.22
C CYS A 103 -13.27 -14.26 -1.49
N TYR A 104 -12.46 -15.28 -1.14
CA TYR A 104 -12.95 -16.54 -0.55
C TYR A 104 -12.02 -17.13 0.53
#